data_AF-A0A7C5CCG3-F1
#
_entry.id   AF-A0A7C5CCG3-F1
#
_cell.length_a   1.000
_cell.length_b   1.000
_cell.length_c   1.000
_cell.angle_alpha   90.00
_cell.angle_beta   90.00
_cell.angle_gamma   90.00
#
_symmetry.space_group_name_H-M   'P 1'
#
loop_
_entity.id
_entity.type
_entity.pdbx_description
1 polymer ?
#
loop_
_entity_poly.entity_id
_entity_poly.type
_entity_poly.pdbx_seq_one_letter_code
_entity_poly.pdbx_strand_id
1 'polypeptide(L)' 'MKTSIWFWGAIETVIWYAFIYYLLYALKNPVDLWFSSAVLLGLAYAGTMACPWVHNSDAWRRMTGKLA' A
#
# COMPACT_ATOMS: atom_id res chain seq x y z
N MET A 1 -14.70 12.00 -14.56
CA MET A 1 -13.86 10.86 -14.11
C MET A 1 -13.27 11.22 -12.76
N LYS A 2 -13.45 10.38 -11.73
CA LYS A 2 -13.07 10.72 -10.34
C LYS A 2 -11.54 10.81 -10.22
N THR A 3 -10.98 12.01 -10.34
CA THR A 3 -9.53 12.33 -10.27
C THR A 3 -8.85 11.73 -9.03
N SER A 4 -9.60 11.62 -7.92
CA SER A 4 -9.16 10.97 -6.69
C SER A 4 -8.82 9.48 -6.85
N ILE A 5 -9.56 8.73 -7.68
CA ILE A 5 -9.29 7.29 -7.93
C ILE A 5 -7.95 7.12 -8.64
N TRP A 6 -7.67 7.97 -9.64
CA TRP A 6 -6.41 7.96 -10.38
C TRP A 6 -5.22 8.33 -9.50
N PHE A 7 -5.40 9.31 -8.61
CA PHE A 7 -4.38 9.69 -7.64
C PHE A 7 -4.02 8.53 -6.69
N TRP A 8 -5.03 7.90 -6.09
CA TRP A 8 -4.82 6.73 -5.22
C TRP A 8 -4.24 5.54 -5.97
N GLY A 9 -4.68 5.28 -7.22
CA GLY A 9 -4.10 4.24 -8.06
C GLY A 9 -2.62 4.49 -8.42
N ALA A 10 -2.22 5.75 -8.64
CA ALA A 10 -0.82 6.10 -8.86
C ALA A 10 0.03 5.85 -7.60
N ILE A 11 -0.47 6.25 -6.42
CA ILE A 11 0.20 6.00 -5.14
C ILE A 11 0.33 4.50 -4.88
N GLU A 12 -0.75 3.74 -5.04
CA GLU A 12 -0.75 2.28 -4.89
C GLU A 12 0.30 1.62 -5.80
N THR A 13 0.37 2.04 -7.06
CA THR A 13 1.35 1.52 -8.02
C THR A 13 2.79 1.77 -7.56
N VAL A 14 3.09 2.98 -7.07
CA VAL A 14 4.42 3.32 -6.56
C VAL A 14 4.78 2.49 -5.33
N ILE A 15 3.84 2.29 -4.40
CA ILE A 15 4.07 1.49 -3.19
C ILE A 15 4.32 0.02 -3.55
N TRP A 16 3.52 -0.55 -4.45
CA TRP A 16 3.74 -1.93 -4.91
C TRP A 16 5.04 -2.09 -5.69
N TYR A 17 5.43 -1.10 -6.50
CA TYR A 17 6.73 -1.10 -7.15
C TYR A 17 7.87 -1.13 -6.12
N ALA A 18 7.79 -0.28 -5.09
CA ALA A 18 8.76 -0.27 -3.99
C ALA A 18 8.79 -1.61 -3.22
N PHE A 19 7.62 -2.21 -2.97
CA PHE A 19 7.51 -3.53 -2.34
C PHE A 19 8.22 -4.60 -3.15
N ILE A 20 7.91 -4.72 -4.45
CA ILE A 20 8.51 -5.74 -5.32
C ILE A 20 10.01 -5.49 -5.48
N TYR A 21 10.42 -4.24 -5.65
CA TYR A 21 11.84 -3.88 -5.74
C TYR A 21 12.60 -4.26 -4.47
N TYR A 22 12.07 -3.91 -3.29
CA TYR A 22 12.69 -4.23 -2.01
C TYR A 22 12.69 -5.73 -1.71
N LEU A 23 11.62 -6.44 -2.10
CA LEU A 23 11.56 -7.89 -2.00
C LEU A 23 12.67 -8.55 -2.82
N LEU A 24 12.84 -8.15 -4.08
CA LEU A 24 13.91 -8.66 -4.94
C LEU A 24 15.30 -8.31 -4.39
N TYR A 25 15.45 -7.10 -3.83
CA TYR A 25 16.68 -6.69 -3.15
C TYR A 25 16.99 -7.59 -1.95
N ALA A 26 16.00 -7.86 -1.10
CA ALA A 26 16.15 -8.71 0.07
C ALA A 26 16.44 -10.17 -0.29
N LEU A 27 15.90 -10.66 -1.41
CA LEU A 27 16.19 -12.02 -1.91
C LEU A 27 17.60 -12.15 -2.48
N LYS A 28 18.15 -11.08 -3.08
CA LYS A 28 19.45 -11.11 -3.76
C LYS A 28 20.63 -10.84 -2.81
N ASN A 29 20.40 -10.14 -1.71
CA ASN A 29 21.47 -9.67 -0.83
C ASN A 29 21.37 -10.31 0.56
N PRO A 30 22.51 -10.51 1.25
CA PRO A 30 22.48 -10.86 2.67
C PRO A 30 21.98 -9.66 3.47
N VAL A 31 20.70 -9.70 3.84
CA VAL A 31 20.02 -8.66 4.63
C VAL A 31 19.58 -9.23 5.98
N ASP A 32 19.33 -8.34 6.95
CA ASP A 32 18.67 -8.73 8.19
C ASP A 32 17.21 -9.10 7.89
N LEU A 33 16.89 -10.39 8.05
CA LEU A 33 15.58 -10.93 7.69
C LEU A 33 14.45 -10.30 8.50
N TRP A 34 14.70 -9.95 9.77
CA TRP A 34 13.69 -9.39 10.65
C TRP A 34 13.33 -7.96 10.24
N PHE A 35 14.36 -7.15 9.99
CA PHE A 35 14.19 -5.79 9.51
C PHE A 35 13.55 -5.76 8.13
N SER A 36 14.01 -6.58 7.19
CA SER A 36 13.43 -6.65 5.85
C SER A 36 11.99 -7.13 5.87
N SER A 37 11.63 -8.08 6.74
CA SER A 37 10.24 -8.51 6.91
C SER A 37 9.36 -7.37 7.43
N ALA A 38 9.84 -6.57 8.39
CA ALA A 38 9.10 -5.41 8.90
C ALA A 38 8.87 -4.35 7.81
N VAL A 39 9.89 -4.07 6.99
CA VAL A 39 9.78 -3.13 5.85
C VAL A 39 8.77 -3.64 4.82
N LEU A 40 8.84 -4.92 4.45
CA LEU A 40 7.91 -5.54 3.50
C LEU A 40 6.47 -5.51 4.05
N LEU A 41 6.28 -5.83 5.33
CA LEU A 41 4.96 -5.77 5.97
C LEU A 41 4.39 -4.35 5.95
N GLY A 42 5.21 -3.35 6.27
CA GLY A 42 4.83 -1.94 6.20
C GLY A 42 4.41 -1.50 4.80
N LEU A 43 5.18 -1.89 3.77
CA LEU A 43 4.87 -1.59 2.37
C LEU A 43 3.59 -2.29 1.89
N ALA A 44 3.39 -3.56 2.26
CA ALA A 44 2.17 -4.30 1.92
C ALA A 44 0.93 -3.66 2.58
N TYR A 45 1.03 -3.27 3.85
CA TYR A 45 -0.03 -2.56 4.55
C TYR A 45 -0.34 -1.21 3.90
N ALA A 46 0.69 -0.41 3.62
CA ALA A 46 0.54 0.89 2.97
C ALA A 46 -0.08 0.76 1.56
N GLY A 47 0.32 -0.24 0.77
CA GLY A 47 -0.26 -0.51 -0.55
C GLY A 47 -1.73 -0.89 -0.46
N THR A 48 -2.08 -1.72 0.52
CA THR A 48 -3.48 -2.10 0.78
C THR A 48 -4.32 -0.90 1.20
N MET A 49 -3.80 -0.02 2.07
CA MET A 49 -4.51 1.20 2.47
C MET A 49 -4.65 2.20 1.32
N ALA A 50 -3.64 2.32 0.46
CA ALA A 50 -3.67 3.21 -0.70
C ALA A 50 -4.60 2.73 -1.82
N CYS A 51 -5.10 1.49 -1.75
CA CYS A 51 -5.99 0.94 -2.75
C CYS A 51 -7.28 1.79 -2.84
N PRO A 52 -7.63 2.32 -4.04
CA PRO A 52 -8.82 3.15 -4.21
C PRO A 52 -10.11 2.38 -3.93
N TRP A 53 -10.08 1.04 -3.99
CA TRP A 53 -11.21 0.20 -3.58
C TRP A 53 -11.49 0.29 -2.08
N VAL A 54 -10.45 0.26 -1.25
CA VAL A 54 -10.59 0.42 0.20
C VAL A 54 -11.20 1.78 0.53
N HIS A 55 -10.71 2.84 -0.11
CA HIS A 55 -11.25 4.19 0.07
C HIS A 55 -12.71 4.37 -0.36
N ASN A 56 -13.19 3.57 -1.32
CA ASN A 56 -14.60 3.60 -1.77
C ASN A 56 -15.50 2.61 -1.00
N SER A 57 -14.95 1.76 -0.14
CA SER A 57 -15.73 0.81 0.66
C SER A 57 -16.56 1.51 1.74
N ASP A 58 -17.74 0.97 2.05
CA ASP A 58 -18.61 1.52 3.09
C ASP A 58 -17.98 1.46 4.48
N ALA A 59 -17.16 0.43 4.74
CA ALA A 59 -16.41 0.30 5.98
C ALA A 59 -15.45 1.49 6.18
N TRP A 60 -14.73 1.88 5.13
CA TRP A 60 -13.82 3.03 5.18
C TRP A 60 -14.55 4.35 5.34
N ARG A 61 -15.69 4.51 4.66
CA ARG A 61 -16.53 5.71 4.79
C ARG A 61 -17.10 5.86 6.20
N ARG A 62 -17.46 4.75 6.87
CA ARG A 62 -17.88 4.74 8.27
C ARG A 62 -16.73 5.09 9.22
N MET A 63 -15.55 4.48 9.04
CA MET A 63 -14.38 4.77 9.88
C MET A 63 -13.92 6.23 9.78
N THR A 64 -14.04 6.84 8.59
CA THR A 64 -13.63 8.23 8.35
C THR A 64 -14.72 9.26 8.68
N GLY A 65 -15.86 8.84 9.25
CA GLY A 65 -16.95 9.74 9.63
C GLY A 65 -17.67 10.40 8.45
N LYS A 66 -17.50 9.90 7.23
CA LYS A 66 -18.12 10.42 6.00
C LYS A 66 -19.50 9.83 5.70
N LEU A 67 -20.01 8.99 6.60
CA LEU A 67 -21.36 8.46 6.59
C LEU A 67 -22.09 9.03 7.83
N ALA A 68 -22.68 10.20 7.67
CA ALA A 68 -23.67 10.79 8.57
C ALA A 68 -24.91 11.10 7.73
#